data_AF-A0A534K887-F1
#
_entry.id   AF-A0A534K887-F1
#
_cell.length_a   1.000
_cell.length_b   1.000
_cell.length_c   1.000
_cell.angle_alpha   90.00
_cell.angle_beta   90.00
_cell.angle_gamma   90.00
#
_symmetry.space_group_name_H-M   'P 1'
#
loop_
_entity.id
_entity.type
_entity.pdbx_description
1 polymer ?
#
loop_
_entity_poly.entity_id
_entity_poly.type
_entity_poly.pdbx_seq_one_letter_code
_entity_poly.pdbx_strand_id
1 'polypeptide(L)'
;YNEIFEYFNRLPVDQLDLEMSNSGLDLLDRFKREPLKKEIAFGVVDVHSHVIEPESLIRDRIEKALTIFEPSKLYIDPDCGLKTRTVEEAQAKLRNMVAAARAVRTAHRLT
;
A
#
# COMPACT_ATOMS: atom_id res chain seq x y z
N TYR A 1 -1.72 -1.12 -15.15
CA TYR A 1 -0.80 0.05 -15.09
C TYR A 1 0.30 0.11 -16.15
N ASN A 2 0.73 -1.00 -16.77
CA ASN A 2 1.91 -1.02 -17.67
C ASN A 2 1.88 0.01 -18.80
N GLU A 3 0.74 0.24 -19.45
CA GLU A 3 0.62 1.16 -20.59
C GLU A 3 0.80 2.64 -20.20
N ILE A 4 0.58 2.98 -18.93
CA ILE A 4 0.64 4.36 -18.44
C ILE A 4 1.79 4.61 -17.46
N PHE A 5 2.61 3.59 -17.19
CA PHE A 5 3.66 3.65 -16.17
C PHE A 5 4.68 4.76 -16.45
N GLU A 6 5.03 5.00 -17.71
CA GLU A 6 5.98 6.05 -18.11
C GLU A 6 5.49 7.47 -17.75
N TYR A 7 4.18 7.65 -17.57
CA TYR A 7 3.59 8.94 -17.24
C TYR A 7 3.58 9.22 -15.74
N PHE A 8 3.78 8.22 -14.88
CA PHE A 8 3.67 8.39 -13.42
C PHE A 8 4.55 9.52 -12.89
N ASN A 9 5.82 9.56 -13.31
CA ASN A 9 6.76 10.61 -12.93
C ASN A 9 6.48 11.97 -13.59
N ARG A 10 5.66 12.01 -14.65
CA ARG A 10 5.29 13.22 -15.42
C ARG A 10 4.01 13.89 -14.90
N LEU A 11 3.19 13.15 -14.14
CA LEU A 11 1.96 13.70 -13.56
C LEU A 11 2.30 14.85 -12.58
N PRO A 12 1.58 15.98 -12.61
CA PRO A 12 1.84 17.13 -11.75
C PRO A 12 1.21 16.95 -10.36
N VAL A 13 1.56 15.84 -9.70
CA VAL A 13 1.11 15.48 -8.34
C VAL A 13 2.31 15.08 -7.49
N ASP A 14 2.22 15.27 -6.19
CA ASP A 14 3.31 14.91 -5.26
C ASP A 14 3.28 13.43 -4.88
N GLN A 15 2.08 12.84 -4.84
CA GLN A 15 1.82 11.47 -4.41
C GLN A 15 0.93 10.73 -5.41
N LEU A 16 1.21 9.44 -5.61
CA LEU A 16 0.32 8.52 -6.32
C LEU A 16 -0.27 7.52 -5.32
N ASP A 17 -1.59 7.41 -5.31
CA ASP A 17 -2.33 6.38 -4.60
C ASP A 17 -2.64 5.24 -5.59
N LEU A 18 -2.18 4.04 -5.28
CA LEU A 18 -2.22 2.89 -6.17
C LEU A 18 -2.78 1.65 -5.45
N GLU A 19 -3.71 0.98 -6.13
CA GLU A 19 -4.15 -0.37 -5.81
C GLU A 19 -3.00 -1.37 -6.01
N MET A 20 -2.52 -1.98 -4.93
CA MET A 20 -1.38 -2.90 -4.96
C MET A 20 -1.74 -4.28 -4.39
N SER A 21 -2.61 -4.34 -3.37
CA SER A 21 -2.86 -5.57 -2.63
C SER A 21 -3.62 -6.61 -3.46
N ASN A 22 -4.63 -6.15 -4.23
CA ASN A 22 -5.46 -6.96 -5.11
C ASN A 22 -4.71 -7.42 -6.38
N SER A 23 -3.70 -6.67 -6.84
CA SER A 23 -2.87 -7.07 -7.98
C SER A 23 -1.74 -8.05 -7.63
N GLY A 24 -1.60 -8.42 -6.35
CA GLY A 24 -0.50 -9.25 -5.88
C GLY A 24 0.85 -8.53 -5.85
N LEU A 25 0.84 -7.20 -5.74
CA LEU A 25 2.02 -6.34 -5.74
C LEU A 25 2.84 -6.40 -7.04
N ASP A 26 2.19 -6.67 -8.18
CA ASP A 26 2.79 -6.90 -9.49
C ASP A 26 3.70 -5.75 -9.99
N LEU A 27 3.44 -4.52 -9.55
CA LEU A 27 4.26 -3.36 -9.92
C LEU A 27 5.61 -3.25 -9.19
N LEU A 28 5.85 -4.00 -8.11
CA LEU A 28 7.10 -3.87 -7.34
C LEU A 28 8.34 -4.10 -8.20
N ASP A 29 8.33 -5.12 -9.06
CA ASP A 29 9.46 -5.41 -9.94
C ASP A 29 9.65 -4.34 -11.03
N ARG A 30 8.58 -3.62 -11.41
CA ARG A 30 8.69 -2.48 -12.31
C ARG A 30 9.36 -1.30 -11.60
N PHE A 31 8.94 -0.98 -10.38
CA PHE A 31 9.56 0.08 -9.59
C PHE A 31 11.06 -0.16 -9.30
N LYS A 32 11.51 -1.42 -9.21
CA LYS A 32 12.96 -1.73 -9.14
C LYS A 32 13.73 -1.27 -10.38
N ARG A 33 13.14 -1.44 -11.57
CA ARG A 33 13.78 -1.11 -12.86
C ARG A 33 13.61 0.37 -13.23
N GLU A 34 12.45 0.92 -12.90
CA GLU A 34 12.05 2.29 -13.19
C GLU A 34 11.53 2.95 -11.91
N PRO A 35 12.44 3.56 -11.12
CA PRO A 35 12.10 4.13 -9.82
C PRO A 35 11.04 5.23 -9.91
N LEU A 36 10.06 5.17 -9.01
CA LEU A 36 9.13 6.27 -8.77
C LEU A 36 9.86 7.39 -8.02
N LYS A 37 9.76 8.62 -8.51
CA LYS A 37 10.39 9.80 -7.90
C LYS A 37 9.47 10.55 -6.94
N LYS A 38 8.23 10.11 -6.84
CA LYS A 38 7.12 10.69 -6.07
C LYS A 38 6.87 9.89 -4.81
N GLU A 39 6.04 10.43 -3.92
CA GLU A 39 5.47 9.63 -2.83
C GLU A 39 4.48 8.60 -3.38
N ILE A 40 4.26 7.53 -2.63
CA ILE A 40 3.27 6.49 -2.93
C ILE A 40 2.41 6.23 -1.70
N ALA A 41 1.09 6.27 -1.89
CA ALA A 41 0.14 5.58 -1.03
C ALA A 41 -0.05 4.17 -1.59
N PHE A 42 0.30 3.19 -0.77
CA PHE A 42 0.46 1.80 -1.16
C PHE A 42 -0.67 0.97 -0.54
N GLY A 43 -1.63 0.58 -1.38
CA GLY A 43 -2.76 -0.23 -0.97
C GLY A 43 -2.32 -1.58 -0.40
N VAL A 44 -2.56 -1.81 0.89
CA VAL A 44 -2.19 -3.07 1.58
C VAL A 44 -3.38 -3.91 2.02
N VAL A 45 -4.60 -3.41 1.83
CA VAL A 45 -5.86 -4.09 2.15
C VAL A 45 -6.74 -4.12 0.91
N ASP A 46 -7.21 -5.32 0.55
CA ASP A 46 -8.12 -5.51 -0.57
C ASP A 46 -9.53 -5.20 -0.10
N VAL A 47 -10.04 -4.06 -0.57
CA VAL A 47 -11.40 -3.60 -0.25
C VAL A 47 -12.47 -4.24 -1.13
N HIS A 48 -12.10 -5.06 -2.13
CA HIS A 48 -13.03 -5.82 -2.95
C HIS A 48 -13.40 -7.16 -2.30
N SER A 49 -12.56 -7.67 -1.40
CA SER A 49 -12.84 -8.87 -0.59
C SER A 49 -13.52 -8.56 0.76
N HIS A 50 -14.43 -9.45 1.17
CA HIS A 50 -15.05 -9.46 2.51
C HIS A 50 -14.14 -10.08 3.58
N VAL A 51 -13.05 -10.73 3.17
CA VAL A 51 -12.07 -11.31 4.10
C VAL A 51 -11.38 -10.17 4.87
N ILE A 52 -11.29 -10.30 6.19
CA ILE A 52 -10.45 -9.41 7.01
C ILE A 52 -9.02 -9.96 7.00
N GLU A 53 -8.11 -9.30 6.30
CA GLU A 53 -6.72 -9.75 6.25
C GLU A 53 -6.09 -9.73 7.66
N PRO A 54 -5.35 -10.79 8.03
CA PRO A 54 -4.64 -10.80 9.29
C PRO A 54 -3.51 -9.76 9.26
N GLU A 55 -3.19 -9.19 10.42
CA GLU A 55 -2.12 -8.22 10.59
C GLU A 55 -0.79 -8.68 9.98
N SER A 56 -0.45 -9.97 10.12
CA SER A 56 0.79 -10.56 9.58
C SER A 56 0.87 -10.43 8.05
N LEU A 57 -0.23 -10.67 7.34
CA LEU A 57 -0.25 -10.54 5.88
C LEU A 57 -0.07 -9.08 5.45
N ILE A 58 -0.72 -8.15 6.16
CA ILE A 58 -0.58 -6.72 5.87
C ILE A 58 0.85 -6.27 6.14
N ARG A 59 1.46 -6.69 7.25
CA ARG A 59 2.86 -6.44 7.56
C ARG A 59 3.77 -6.93 6.44
N ASP A 60 3.58 -8.16 5.97
CA ASP A 60 4.41 -8.73 4.90
C ASP A 60 4.30 -7.93 3.59
N ARG A 61 3.13 -7.36 3.29
CA ARG A 61 2.95 -6.43 2.14
C ARG A 61 3.74 -5.12 2.35
N ILE A 62 3.68 -4.54 3.54
CA ILE A 62 4.45 -3.31 3.89
C ILE A 62 5.96 -3.58 3.79
N GLU A 63 6.44 -4.69 4.35
CA GLU A 63 7.87 -5.05 4.29
C GLU A 63 8.36 -5.19 2.83
N LYS A 64 7.55 -5.78 1.94
CA LYS A 64 7.86 -5.84 0.51
C LYS A 64 7.94 -4.45 -0.12
N ALA A 65 7.03 -3.53 0.23
CA ALA A 65 7.09 -2.15 -0.24
C ALA A 65 8.36 -1.43 0.24
N LEU A 66 8.79 -1.66 1.49
CA LEU A 66 10.04 -1.10 2.05
C LEU A 66 11.32 -1.61 1.37
N THR A 67 11.26 -2.72 0.64
CA THR A 67 12.41 -3.14 -0.20
C THR A 67 12.62 -2.24 -1.43
N ILE A 68 11.62 -1.42 -1.78
CA ILE A 68 11.59 -0.58 -2.99
C ILE A 68 11.61 0.90 -2.63
N PHE A 69 10.77 1.30 -1.68
CA PHE A 69 10.51 2.70 -1.38
C PHE A 69 11.21 3.10 -0.08
N GLU A 70 11.78 4.31 -0.09
CA GLU A 70 12.25 4.96 1.13
C GLU A 70 11.08 5.13 2.11
N PRO A 71 11.25 4.85 3.41
CA PRO A 71 10.17 4.95 4.39
C PRO A 71 9.46 6.31 4.40
N SER A 72 10.19 7.40 4.15
CA SER A 72 9.65 8.77 4.11
C SER A 72 8.73 9.05 2.91
N LYS A 73 8.68 8.16 1.91
CA LYS A 73 7.85 8.29 0.71
C LYS A 73 6.72 7.26 0.65
N LEU A 74 6.64 6.36 1.63
CA LEU A 74 5.70 5.24 1.66
C LEU A 74 4.56 5.51 2.66
N TYR A 75 3.36 5.68 2.13
CA TYR A 75 2.12 5.82 2.89
C TYR A 75 1.31 4.54 2.79
N ILE A 76 0.61 4.18 3.85
CA ILE A 76 -0.13 2.92 3.97
C ILE A 76 -1.62 3.21 4.04
N ASP A 77 -2.37 2.60 3.13
CA ASP A 77 -3.82 2.75 2.99
C ASP A 77 -4.48 1.46 2.45
N PRO A 78 -5.82 1.40 2.39
CA PRO A 78 -6.52 0.36 1.65
C PRO A 78 -6.40 0.59 0.14
N ASP A 79 -6.59 -0.45 -0.67
CA ASP A 79 -6.56 -0.33 -2.14
C ASP A 79 -7.52 0.75 -2.68
N CYS A 80 -8.69 0.93 -2.06
CA CYS A 80 -9.65 1.94 -2.49
C CYS A 80 -10.59 2.33 -1.33
N GLY A 81 -11.62 3.12 -1.63
CA GLY A 81 -12.65 3.50 -0.67
C GLY A 81 -13.47 2.32 -0.15
N LEU A 82 -13.90 2.40 1.12
CA LEU A 82 -14.61 1.33 1.83
C LEU A 82 -16.15 1.37 1.65
N LYS A 83 -16.66 2.10 0.66
CA LYS A 83 -18.11 2.32 0.45
C LYS A 83 -18.92 1.02 0.35
N THR A 84 -18.31 -0.04 -0.16
CA THR A 84 -18.94 -1.35 -0.42
C THR A 84 -18.75 -2.35 0.73
N ARG A 85 -18.16 -1.93 1.86
CA ARG A 85 -17.99 -2.74 3.08
C ARG A 85 -19.02 -2.33 4.12
N THR A 86 -19.35 -3.25 5.05
CA THR A 86 -20.06 -2.82 6.25
C THR A 86 -19.14 -1.98 7.14
N VAL A 87 -19.71 -1.25 8.10
CA VAL A 87 -18.93 -0.47 9.06
C VAL A 87 -18.04 -1.40 9.88
N GLU A 88 -18.54 -2.57 10.27
CA GLU A 88 -17.82 -3.56 11.07
C GLU A 88 -16.62 -4.13 10.29
N GLU A 89 -16.82 -4.49 9.02
CA GLU A 89 -15.76 -4.96 8.12
C GLU A 89 -14.69 -3.88 7.92
N ALA A 90 -15.12 -2.66 7.60
CA ALA A 90 -14.23 -1.51 7.40
C ALA A 90 -13.38 -1.25 8.64
N GLN A 91 -14.00 -1.21 9.83
CA GLN A 91 -13.27 -1.01 11.07
C GLN A 91 -12.30 -2.17 11.37
N ALA A 92 -12.69 -3.41 11.13
CA ALA A 92 -11.83 -4.57 11.36
C ALA A 92 -10.59 -4.56 10.44
N LYS A 93 -10.80 -4.30 9.14
CA LYS A 93 -9.73 -4.11 8.15
C LYS A 93 -8.77 -2.99 8.56
N LEU A 94 -9.30 -1.82 8.89
CA LEU A 94 -8.51 -0.66 9.28
C LEU A 94 -7.75 -0.87 10.60
N ARG A 95 -8.34 -1.57 11.59
CA ARG A 95 -7.64 -1.93 12.83
C ARG A 95 -6.41 -2.77 12.55
N ASN A 96 -6.54 -3.82 11.75
CA ASN A 96 -5.41 -4.69 11.39
C ASN A 96 -4.35 -3.93 10.59
N MET A 97 -4.78 -3.05 9.68
CA MET A 97 -3.86 -2.22 8.89
C MET A 97 -3.03 -1.27 9.75
N VAL A 98 -3.67 -0.56 10.69
CA VAL A 98 -2.98 0.34 11.62
C VAL A 98 -2.07 -0.44 12.56
N ALA A 99 -2.49 -1.60 13.04
CA ALA A 99 -1.65 -2.47 13.87
C ALA A 99 -0.38 -2.91 13.13
N ALA A 100 -0.52 -3.40 11.90
CA ALA A 100 0.61 -3.79 11.06
C ALA A 100 1.57 -2.61 10.80
N ALA A 101 1.05 -1.44 10.42
CA ALA A 101 1.87 -0.25 10.20
C ALA A 101 2.63 0.18 11.46
N ARG A 102 2.01 0.11 12.64
CA ARG A 102 2.68 0.40 13.93
C ARG A 102 3.77 -0.64 14.25
N ALA A 103 3.51 -1.92 13.99
CA ALA A 103 4.48 -2.98 14.19
C ALA A 103 5.73 -2.77 13.31
N VAL A 104 5.53 -2.45 12.03
CA VAL A 104 6.63 -2.13 11.09
C VAL A 104 7.41 -0.90 11.55
N ARG A 105 6.73 0.20 11.90
CA ARG A 105 7.40 1.42 12.40
C ARG A 105 8.27 1.11 13.61
N THR A 106 7.76 0.31 14.56
CA THR A 106 8.51 -0.10 15.74
C THR A 106 9.73 -0.96 15.38
N ALA A 107 9.56 -1.96 14.50
CA ALA A 107 10.61 -2.87 14.08
C ALA A 107 11.77 -2.14 13.36
N HIS A 108 11.45 -1.16 12.52
CA HIS A 108 12.42 -0.37 11.75
C HIS A 108 12.84 0.94 12.44
N ARG A 109 12.34 1.22 13.65
CA ARG A 109 12.57 2.46 14.41
C ARG A 109 12.24 3.72 13.61
N LEU A 110 11.15 3.67 12.85
CA LEU A 110 10.63 4.78 12.06
C LEU A 110 9.77 5.68 12.96
N THR A 111 9.92 6.99 12.79
CA THR A 111 9.10 8.00 13.47
C THR A 111 7.73 8.14 12.85
#